data_AF-M6KEC3-F1
#
_entry.id   AF-M6KEC3-F1
#
_cell.length_a   1.000
_cell.length_b   1.000
_cell.length_c   1.000
_cell.angle_alpha   90.00
_cell.angle_beta   90.00
_cell.angle_gamma   90.00
#
_symmetry.space_group_name_H-M   'P 1'
#
loop_
_entity.id
_entity.type
_entity.pdbx_description
1 polymer ?
#
loop_
_entity_poly.entity_id
_entity_poly.type
_entity_poly.pdbx_seq_one_letter_code
_entity_poly.pdbx_strand_id
1 'polypeptide(L)'
;MTLAGFPGNTEYRPGKMAEADGGYLLLPMRALTEDSNLYFLVKEVLQTGKIDFLTLPEMTGSKEMNRFHPSVDTRFRLILAGEEGEVDFISGIDPDFYDSFSFKIHLPYEAVMKTKKNLQLFGGLIHSWEKPGYPEFDSSAVDALLEIGLRWNDSRTRLSLSFAELRTFVGELLVLYRKKKANY
;
A
#
# COMPACT_ATOMS: atom_id res chain seq x y z
N MET A 1 -12.56 -9.86 -3.63
CA MET A 1 -13.28 -8.63 -3.24
C MET A 1 -13.17 -7.69 -4.43
N THR A 2 -14.28 -7.26 -5.03
CA THR A 2 -14.27 -6.52 -6.29
C THR A 2 -14.16 -5.01 -6.09
N LEU A 3 -13.68 -4.32 -7.13
CA LEU A 3 -13.49 -2.88 -7.09
C LEU A 3 -14.82 -2.14 -7.20
N ALA A 4 -15.67 -2.52 -8.15
CA ALA A 4 -16.98 -1.93 -8.39
C ALA A 4 -18.13 -2.57 -7.60
N GLY A 5 -17.94 -3.78 -7.05
CA GLY A 5 -19.01 -4.53 -6.41
C GLY A 5 -19.80 -5.38 -7.41
N PHE A 6 -20.97 -5.85 -7.01
CA PHE A 6 -21.85 -6.65 -7.86
C PHE A 6 -23.29 -6.17 -7.75
N PRO A 7 -23.95 -5.82 -8.86
CA PRO A 7 -25.39 -5.56 -8.87
C PRO A 7 -26.11 -6.91 -8.79
N GLY A 8 -26.74 -7.22 -7.65
CA GLY A 8 -27.59 -8.39 -7.52
C GLY A 8 -28.99 -8.15 -8.10
N ASN A 9 -29.80 -9.20 -8.18
CA ASN A 9 -31.18 -9.10 -8.69
C ASN A 9 -32.09 -8.23 -7.81
N THR A 10 -31.80 -8.13 -6.52
CA THR A 10 -32.59 -7.37 -5.54
C THR A 10 -31.78 -6.31 -4.78
N GLU A 11 -30.46 -6.51 -4.62
CA GLU A 11 -29.60 -5.64 -3.83
C GLU A 11 -28.21 -5.51 -4.47
N TYR A 12 -27.63 -4.32 -4.37
CA TYR A 12 -26.24 -4.07 -4.73
C TYR A 12 -25.29 -4.53 -3.60
N ARG A 13 -24.30 -5.35 -3.95
CA ARG A 13 -23.20 -5.70 -3.04
C ARG A 13 -22.04 -4.73 -3.26
N PRO A 14 -21.73 -3.84 -2.30
CA PRO A 14 -20.72 -2.81 -2.48
C PRO A 14 -19.34 -3.40 -2.73
N GLY A 15 -18.63 -2.78 -3.68
CA GLY A 15 -17.20 -2.99 -3.87
C GLY A 15 -16.37 -1.93 -3.15
N LYS A 16 -15.05 -2.03 -3.26
CA LYS A 16 -14.12 -1.10 -2.58
C LYS A 16 -14.37 0.37 -2.90
N MET A 17 -14.79 0.71 -4.13
CA MET A 17 -15.08 2.09 -4.52
C MET A 17 -16.33 2.65 -3.81
N ALA A 18 -17.35 1.82 -3.58
CA ALA A 18 -18.54 2.23 -2.83
C ALA A 18 -18.25 2.29 -1.32
N GLU A 19 -17.45 1.36 -0.79
CA GLU A 19 -17.00 1.38 0.60
C GLU A 19 -16.13 2.60 0.94
N ALA A 20 -15.44 3.18 -0.05
CA ALA A 20 -14.59 4.34 0.11
C ALA A 20 -15.34 5.69 0.06
N ASP A 21 -16.66 5.69 -0.14
CA ASP A 21 -17.44 6.93 -0.26
C ASP A 21 -17.23 7.87 0.95
N GLY A 22 -16.98 9.15 0.66
CA GLY A 22 -16.62 10.17 1.65
C GLY A 22 -15.21 10.06 2.23
N GLY A 23 -14.41 9.07 1.80
CA GLY A 23 -13.11 8.73 2.39
C GLY A 23 -11.97 8.63 1.38
N TYR A 24 -11.11 7.62 1.61
CA TYR A 24 -9.93 7.35 0.81
C TYR A 24 -9.98 5.92 0.28
N LEU A 25 -9.55 5.75 -0.98
CA LEU A 25 -9.31 4.45 -1.58
C LEU A 25 -7.81 4.30 -1.80
N LEU A 26 -7.17 3.35 -1.10
CA LEU A 26 -5.77 2.99 -1.32
C LEU A 26 -5.70 1.78 -2.26
N LEU A 27 -5.03 1.92 -3.40
CA LEU A 27 -4.83 0.83 -4.36
C LEU A 27 -3.34 0.65 -4.70
N PRO A 28 -2.86 -0.59 -4.77
CA PRO A 28 -1.56 -0.88 -5.36
C PRO A 28 -1.64 -0.65 -6.88
N MET A 29 -0.66 0.06 -7.45
CA MET A 29 -0.61 0.31 -8.89
C MET A 29 -0.45 -0.97 -9.70
N ARG A 30 0.23 -1.97 -9.15
CA ARG A 30 0.33 -3.31 -9.73
C ARG A 30 -0.98 -3.87 -10.25
N ALA A 31 -2.07 -3.73 -9.49
CA ALA A 31 -3.37 -4.25 -9.89
C ALA A 31 -3.92 -3.52 -11.13
N LEU A 32 -3.57 -2.25 -11.30
CA LEU A 32 -3.97 -1.42 -12.44
C LEU A 32 -3.08 -1.64 -13.67
N THR A 33 -1.82 -2.05 -13.47
CA THR A 33 -0.93 -2.42 -14.59
C THR A 33 -1.17 -3.84 -15.08
N GLU A 34 -1.58 -4.76 -14.20
CA GLU A 34 -1.97 -6.13 -14.56
C GLU A 34 -3.29 -6.17 -15.36
N ASP A 35 -4.23 -5.27 -15.07
CA ASP A 35 -5.45 -5.06 -15.86
C ASP A 35 -5.73 -3.55 -16.04
N SER A 36 -5.35 -3.01 -17.19
CA SER A 36 -5.53 -1.59 -17.52
C SER A 36 -7.00 -1.19 -17.62
N ASN A 37 -7.94 -2.12 -17.79
CA ASN A 37 -9.35 -1.76 -17.77
C ASN A 37 -9.80 -1.32 -16.37
N LEU A 38 -9.19 -1.85 -15.31
CA LEU A 38 -9.44 -1.38 -13.94
C LEU A 38 -8.97 0.06 -13.74
N TYR A 39 -7.88 0.46 -14.38
CA TYR A 39 -7.43 1.85 -14.37
C TYR A 39 -8.50 2.78 -14.96
N PHE A 40 -8.97 2.47 -16.17
CA PHE A 40 -9.96 3.30 -16.85
C PHE A 40 -11.30 3.34 -16.11
N LEU A 41 -11.72 2.23 -15.51
CA LEU A 41 -12.88 2.19 -14.62
C LEU A 41 -12.73 3.15 -13.44
N VAL A 42 -11.59 3.12 -12.75
CA VAL A 42 -11.34 4.03 -11.62
C VAL A 42 -11.29 5.48 -12.07
N LYS A 43 -10.64 5.77 -13.21
CA LYS A 43 -10.61 7.12 -13.80
C LYS A 43 -12.02 7.61 -14.12
N GLU A 44 -12.86 6.79 -14.72
CA GLU A 44 -14.25 7.12 -15.03
C GLU A 44 -15.04 7.43 -13.75
N VAL A 45 -14.92 6.61 -12.71
CA VAL A 45 -15.61 6.83 -11.43
C VAL A 45 -15.12 8.11 -10.75
N LEU A 46 -13.82 8.42 -10.81
CA LEU A 46 -13.28 9.67 -10.28
C LEU A 46 -13.80 10.91 -11.01
N GLN A 47 -13.99 10.82 -12.34
CA GLN A 47 -14.49 11.93 -13.16
C GLN A 47 -16.00 12.13 -13.01
N THR A 48 -16.76 11.03 -12.93
CA THR A 48 -18.23 11.06 -12.94
C THR A 48 -18.85 11.05 -11.55
N GLY A 49 -18.13 10.56 -10.54
CA GLY A 49 -18.64 10.28 -9.21
C GLY A 49 -19.62 9.10 -9.16
N LYS A 50 -19.60 8.23 -10.18
CA LYS A 50 -20.59 7.16 -10.35
C LYS A 50 -19.93 5.84 -10.74
N ILE A 51 -20.37 4.77 -10.11
CA ILE A 51 -20.11 3.39 -10.53
C ILE A 51 -21.22 3.02 -11.50
N ASP A 52 -20.90 2.96 -12.79
CA ASP A 52 -21.81 2.47 -13.83
C ASP A 52 -21.51 0.99 -14.14
N PHE A 53 -22.48 0.11 -13.87
CA PHE A 53 -22.30 -1.33 -14.09
C PHE A 53 -22.31 -1.73 -15.57
N LEU A 54 -22.84 -0.86 -16.45
CA LEU A 54 -22.87 -1.11 -17.89
C LEU A 54 -21.50 -0.93 -18.54
N THR A 55 -20.61 -0.14 -17.92
CA THR A 55 -19.26 0.11 -18.40
C THR A 55 -18.22 -0.88 -17.85
N LEU A 56 -18.64 -1.80 -16.97
CA LEU A 56 -17.74 -2.79 -16.36
C LEU A 56 -17.29 -3.86 -17.38
N PRO A 57 -15.97 -4.03 -17.59
CA PRO A 57 -15.41 -5.01 -18.53
C PRO A 57 -15.90 -6.44 -18.26
N GLU A 58 -15.95 -6.81 -16.98
CA GLU A 58 -16.34 -8.14 -16.48
C GLU A 58 -17.80 -8.49 -16.75
N MET A 59 -18.65 -7.50 -17.03
CA MET A 59 -20.09 -7.69 -17.21
C MET A 59 -20.54 -7.64 -18.68
N THR A 60 -19.63 -7.30 -19.60
CA THR A 60 -19.91 -7.27 -21.04
C THR A 60 -20.31 -8.66 -21.55
N GLY A 61 -21.55 -8.81 -22.03
CA GLY A 61 -22.09 -10.08 -22.54
C GLY A 61 -22.78 -11.00 -21.51
N SER A 62 -22.91 -10.59 -20.25
CA SER A 62 -23.65 -11.37 -19.24
C SER A 62 -25.16 -11.35 -19.49
N LYS A 63 -25.78 -12.53 -19.63
CA LYS A 63 -27.24 -12.67 -19.84
C LYS A 63 -28.08 -12.27 -18.62
N GLU A 64 -27.46 -12.17 -17.43
CA GLU A 64 -28.12 -11.84 -16.17
C GLU A 64 -28.00 -10.36 -15.79
N MET A 65 -27.35 -9.51 -16.60
CA MET A 65 -27.26 -8.09 -16.27
C MET A 65 -28.62 -7.40 -16.47
N ASN A 66 -29.22 -7.03 -15.34
CA ASN A 66 -30.33 -6.09 -15.35
C ASN A 66 -29.79 -4.72 -15.79
N ARG A 67 -29.99 -4.39 -17.08
CA ARG A 67 -29.60 -3.09 -17.68
C ARG A 67 -30.25 -1.87 -17.01
N PHE A 68 -31.20 -2.08 -16.10
CA PHE A 68 -31.86 -1.05 -15.32
C PHE A 68 -31.30 -0.87 -13.90
N HIS A 69 -30.22 -1.58 -13.53
CA HIS A 69 -29.61 -1.34 -12.22
C HIS A 69 -29.05 0.11 -12.20
N PRO A 70 -29.50 0.96 -11.26
CA PRO A 70 -29.02 2.33 -11.21
C PRO A 70 -27.52 2.36 -10.92
N SER A 71 -26.85 3.37 -11.46
CA SER A 71 -25.49 3.68 -11.04
C SER A 71 -25.44 4.01 -9.56
N VAL A 72 -24.30 3.73 -8.94
CA VAL A 72 -24.07 4.01 -7.52
C VAL A 72 -23.20 5.26 -7.43
N ASP A 73 -23.73 6.31 -6.81
CA ASP A 73 -22.94 7.51 -6.52
C ASP A 73 -21.85 7.18 -5.49
N THR A 74 -20.63 7.65 -5.74
CA THR A 74 -19.50 7.56 -4.79
C THR A 74 -18.51 8.68 -5.04
N ARG A 75 -17.93 9.23 -3.96
CA ARG A 75 -16.88 10.23 -4.01
C ARG A 75 -15.80 9.90 -3.00
N PHE A 76 -14.59 9.61 -3.49
CA PHE A 76 -13.43 9.28 -2.66
C PHE A 76 -12.17 9.96 -3.17
N ARG A 77 -11.15 10.03 -2.32
CA ARG A 77 -9.79 10.43 -2.70
C ARG A 77 -8.96 9.17 -2.97
N LEU A 78 -8.39 9.05 -4.16
CA LEU A 78 -7.55 7.92 -4.53
C LEU A 78 -6.11 8.13 -4.10
N ILE A 79 -5.52 7.11 -3.47
CA ILE A 79 -4.08 7.01 -3.19
C ILE A 79 -3.58 5.78 -3.95
N LEU A 80 -2.64 6.00 -4.86
CA LEU A 80 -1.95 4.94 -5.56
C LEU A 80 -0.57 4.72 -4.93
N ALA A 81 -0.23 3.45 -4.70
CA ALA A 81 1.09 3.06 -4.18
C ALA A 81 1.73 2.06 -5.15
N GLY A 82 2.92 2.38 -5.63
CA GLY A 82 3.59 1.58 -6.66
C GLY A 82 5.02 2.02 -6.92
N GLU A 83 5.69 1.28 -7.79
CA GLU A 83 7.04 1.59 -8.26
C GLU A 83 7.03 2.53 -9.47
N GLU A 84 8.18 3.12 -9.77
CA GLU A 84 8.31 4.07 -10.88
C GLU A 84 7.92 3.47 -12.23
N GLY A 85 8.28 2.20 -12.49
CA GLY A 85 7.90 1.51 -13.72
C GLY A 85 6.38 1.34 -13.88
N GLU A 86 5.63 1.24 -12.78
CA GLU A 86 4.17 1.16 -12.82
C GLU A 86 3.54 2.53 -13.13
N VAL A 87 4.13 3.61 -12.60
CA VAL A 87 3.74 4.98 -12.95
C VAL A 87 4.01 5.26 -14.42
N ASP A 88 5.19 4.87 -14.91
CA ASP A 88 5.58 5.05 -16.31
C ASP A 88 4.62 4.29 -17.23
N PHE A 89 4.29 3.03 -16.90
CA PHE A 89 3.34 2.23 -17.65
C PHE A 89 1.97 2.91 -17.76
N ILE A 90 1.38 3.33 -16.64
CA ILE A 90 0.05 3.97 -16.63
C ILE A 90 0.07 5.29 -17.40
N SER A 91 1.11 6.12 -17.20
CA SER A 91 1.24 7.38 -17.95
C SER A 91 1.48 7.17 -19.46
N GLY A 92 2.01 6.02 -19.85
CA GLY A 92 2.18 5.63 -21.26
C GLY A 92 0.87 5.22 -21.94
N ILE A 93 -0.10 4.69 -21.19
CA ILE A 93 -1.43 4.31 -21.72
C ILE A 93 -2.46 5.44 -21.59
N ASP A 94 -2.25 6.41 -20.70
CA ASP A 94 -3.13 7.55 -20.48
C ASP A 94 -2.37 8.88 -20.42
N PRO A 95 -2.37 9.66 -21.51
CA PRO A 95 -1.70 10.96 -21.56
C PRO A 95 -2.19 11.96 -20.50
N ASP A 96 -3.44 11.83 -20.05
CA ASP A 96 -4.05 12.74 -19.06
C ASP A 96 -3.82 12.25 -17.61
N PHE A 97 -2.99 11.22 -17.41
CA PHE A 97 -2.75 10.64 -16.08
C PHE A 97 -2.36 11.72 -15.06
N TYR A 98 -1.42 12.61 -15.40
CA TYR A 98 -0.96 13.65 -14.49
C TYR A 98 -1.99 14.75 -14.21
N ASP A 99 -3.02 14.89 -15.05
CA ASP A 99 -4.13 15.82 -14.80
C ASP A 99 -5.04 15.28 -13.68
N SER A 100 -5.24 13.97 -13.65
CA SER A 100 -6.05 13.29 -12.63
C SER A 100 -5.26 12.99 -11.34
N PHE A 101 -3.93 12.85 -11.44
CA PHE A 101 -3.03 12.48 -10.35
C PHE A 101 -2.01 13.58 -10.05
N SER A 102 -2.47 14.69 -9.50
CA SER A 102 -1.67 15.91 -9.35
C SER A 102 -0.56 15.82 -8.29
N PHE A 103 -0.57 14.81 -7.41
CA PHE A 103 0.41 14.67 -6.33
C PHE A 103 1.20 13.36 -6.45
N LYS A 104 2.46 13.46 -6.90
CA LYS A 104 3.44 12.36 -6.86
C LYS A 104 4.35 12.54 -5.65
N ILE A 105 4.33 11.59 -4.72
CA ILE A 105 5.26 11.54 -3.57
C ILE A 105 6.27 10.44 -3.83
N HIS A 106 7.54 10.81 -3.95
CA HIS A 106 8.63 9.83 -4.04
C HIS A 106 9.10 9.50 -2.62
N LEU A 107 8.94 8.23 -2.23
CA LEU A 107 9.42 7.77 -0.93
C LEU A 107 10.92 7.47 -1.04
N PRO A 108 11.76 8.02 -0.15
CA PRO A 108 13.17 7.68 -0.15
C PRO A 108 13.37 6.21 0.25
N TYR A 109 14.34 5.56 -0.38
CA TYR A 109 14.79 4.21 -0.02
C TYR A 109 15.81 4.21 1.11
N GLU A 110 16.38 5.37 1.43
CA GLU A 110 17.42 5.50 2.44
C GLU A 110 17.33 6.81 3.23
N ALA A 111 17.84 6.80 4.47
CA ALA A 111 17.94 7.96 5.33
C ALA A 111 19.37 8.20 5.82
N VAL A 112 19.80 9.46 5.85
CA VAL A 112 21.13 9.83 6.36
C VAL A 112 21.12 9.83 7.90
N MET A 113 21.88 8.93 8.52
CA MET A 113 21.97 8.73 9.96
C MET A 113 23.10 9.56 10.60
N LYS A 114 23.17 10.85 10.24
CA LYS A 114 24.17 11.79 10.79
C LYS A 114 23.63 12.72 11.87
N THR A 115 22.31 12.88 11.95
CA THR A 115 21.68 13.84 12.86
C THR A 115 21.19 13.13 14.12
N LYS A 116 21.30 13.80 15.26
CA LYS A 116 20.73 13.32 16.54
C LYS A 116 19.25 13.01 16.40
N LYS A 117 18.51 13.81 15.62
CA LYS A 117 17.09 13.62 15.33
C LYS A 117 16.83 12.27 14.65
N ASN A 118 17.57 11.92 13.60
CA ASN A 118 17.35 10.67 12.87
C ASN A 118 17.72 9.45 13.73
N LEU A 119 18.79 9.55 14.53
CA LEU A 119 19.16 8.51 15.50
C LEU A 119 18.07 8.30 16.55
N GLN A 120 17.47 9.38 17.07
CA GLN A 120 16.35 9.31 18.01
C GLN A 120 15.08 8.70 17.38
N LEU A 121 14.75 9.09 16.14
CA LEU A 121 13.63 8.52 15.40
C LEU A 121 13.83 7.02 15.17
N PHE A 122 15.04 6.60 14.81
CA PHE A 122 15.37 5.20 14.66
C PHE A 122 15.22 4.44 15.98
N GLY A 123 15.78 4.97 17.07
CA GLY A 123 15.59 4.38 18.41
C GLY A 123 14.11 4.21 18.74
N GLY A 124 13.30 5.26 18.58
CA GLY A 124 11.85 5.19 18.82
C GLY A 124 11.14 4.17 17.92
N LEU A 125 11.55 4.04 16.66
CA LEU A 125 11.03 3.03 15.75
C LEU A 125 11.35 1.60 16.25
N ILE A 126 12.59 1.34 16.67
CA ILE A 126 12.98 0.02 17.20
C ILE A 126 12.17 -0.32 18.46
N HIS A 127 12.01 0.64 19.39
CA HIS A 127 11.21 0.44 20.60
C HIS A 127 9.73 0.22 20.27
N SER A 128 9.21 0.81 19.18
CA SER A 128 7.83 0.55 18.72
C SER A 128 7.59 -0.90 18.28
N TRP A 129 8.64 -1.70 18.10
CA TRP A 129 8.55 -3.11 17.73
C TRP A 129 8.58 -4.06 18.93
N GLU A 130 8.75 -3.55 20.15
CA GLU A 130 8.69 -4.35 21.36
C GLU A 130 7.34 -5.03 21.50
N LYS A 131 7.38 -6.25 22.07
CA LYS A 131 6.18 -7.07 22.26
C LYS A 131 6.17 -7.64 23.68
N PRO A 132 5.00 -7.67 24.34
CA PRO A 132 4.86 -8.34 25.63
C PRO A 132 5.38 -9.79 25.58
N GLY A 133 6.16 -10.17 26.59
CA GLY A 133 6.74 -11.52 26.70
C GLY A 133 8.06 -11.74 25.95
N TYR A 134 8.61 -10.69 25.32
CA TYR A 134 9.95 -10.68 24.74
C TYR A 134 10.86 -9.70 25.49
N PRO A 135 12.20 -9.85 25.40
CA PRO A 135 13.14 -8.87 25.95
C PRO A 135 12.93 -7.49 25.34
N GLU A 136 13.15 -6.45 26.14
CA GLU A 136 13.25 -5.06 25.68
C GLU A 136 14.53 -4.86 24.85
N PHE A 137 14.51 -3.88 23.95
CA PHE A 137 15.69 -3.52 23.15
C PHE A 137 16.54 -2.50 23.90
N ASP A 138 17.63 -2.96 24.51
CA ASP A 138 18.61 -2.06 25.10
C ASP A 138 19.40 -1.26 24.05
N SER A 139 20.25 -0.33 24.49
CA SER A 139 21.06 0.50 23.59
C SER A 139 21.95 -0.33 22.67
N SER A 140 22.47 -1.47 23.15
CA SER A 140 23.34 -2.35 22.36
C SER A 140 22.55 -3.03 21.24
N ALA A 141 21.31 -3.42 21.50
CA ALA A 141 20.41 -3.98 20.50
C ALA A 141 20.05 -2.94 19.43
N VAL A 142 19.76 -1.70 19.83
CA VAL A 142 19.49 -0.59 18.90
C VAL A 142 20.72 -0.30 18.03
N ASP A 143 21.91 -0.22 18.62
CA ASP A 143 23.16 0.02 17.88
C ASP A 143 23.46 -1.10 16.88
N ALA A 144 23.26 -2.36 17.27
CA ALA A 144 23.43 -3.51 16.39
C ALA A 144 22.44 -3.47 15.20
N LEU A 145 21.17 -3.14 15.45
CA LEU A 145 20.16 -3.01 14.39
C LEU A 145 20.45 -1.83 13.46
N LEU A 146 20.97 -0.72 14.00
CA LEU A 146 21.44 0.40 13.20
C LEU A 146 22.59 -0.02 12.28
N GLU A 147 23.58 -0.74 12.81
CA GLU A 147 24.73 -1.23 12.03
C GLU A 147 24.28 -2.18 10.91
N ILE A 148 23.35 -3.09 11.20
CA ILE A 148 22.78 -4.01 10.20
C ILE A 148 22.09 -3.23 9.08
N GLY A 149 21.21 -2.28 9.43
CA GLY A 149 20.50 -1.49 8.43
C GLY A 149 21.41 -0.57 7.60
N LEU A 150 22.51 -0.08 8.19
CA LEU A 150 23.57 0.65 7.49
C LEU A 150 24.32 -0.28 6.51
N ARG A 151 24.62 -1.51 6.93
CA ARG A 151 25.29 -2.53 6.13
C ARG A 151 24.47 -3.00 4.94
N TRP A 152 23.14 -3.05 5.05
CA TRP A 152 22.25 -3.36 3.92
C TRP A 152 22.40 -2.38 2.75
N ASN A 153 22.81 -1.15 3.02
CA ASN A 153 23.12 -0.14 1.99
C ASN A 153 24.63 -0.02 1.70
N ASP A 154 25.46 -0.95 2.19
CA ASP A 154 26.93 -0.87 2.16
C ASP A 154 27.47 0.53 2.56
N SER A 155 26.81 1.14 3.56
CA SER A 155 27.03 2.54 3.90
C SER A 155 27.33 2.70 5.38
N ARG A 156 28.22 3.64 5.71
CA ARG A 156 28.48 4.04 7.10
C ARG A 156 27.49 5.10 7.61
N THR A 157 26.71 5.70 6.73
CA THR A 157 25.90 6.89 7.06
C THR A 157 24.51 6.90 6.46
N ARG A 158 24.18 5.97 5.57
CA ARG A 158 22.87 5.87 4.92
C ARG A 158 22.22 4.55 5.32
N LEU A 159 21.08 4.66 5.99
CA LEU A 159 20.30 3.54 6.50
C LEU A 159 19.25 3.14 5.47
N SER A 160 19.13 1.84 5.20
CA SER A 160 18.02 1.31 4.42
C SER A 160 16.68 1.61 5.10
N LEU A 161 15.73 2.18 4.36
CA LEU A 161 14.36 2.40 4.82
C LEU A 161 13.44 1.20 4.57
N SER A 162 13.99 0.03 4.21
CA SER A 162 13.30 -1.27 4.17
C SER A 162 12.95 -1.78 5.58
N PHE A 163 12.26 -0.95 6.37
CA PHE A 163 11.94 -1.26 7.77
C PHE A 163 11.04 -2.48 7.92
N ALA A 164 10.25 -2.83 6.90
CA ALA A 164 9.46 -4.06 6.91
C ALA A 164 10.36 -5.31 6.97
N GLU A 165 11.46 -5.32 6.20
CA GLU A 165 12.44 -6.40 6.21
C GLU A 165 13.19 -6.45 7.55
N LEU A 166 13.64 -5.29 8.04
CA LEU A 166 14.33 -5.20 9.33
C LEU A 166 13.43 -5.66 10.48
N ARG A 167 12.16 -5.27 10.47
CA ARG A 167 11.17 -5.70 11.46
C ARG A 167 10.90 -7.20 11.38
N THR A 168 10.85 -7.77 10.17
CA THR A 168 10.68 -9.22 9.97
C THR A 168 11.86 -9.98 10.54
N PHE A 169 13.08 -9.55 10.20
CA PHE A 169 14.33 -10.09 10.74
C PHE A 169 14.37 -10.04 12.28
N VAL A 170 13.99 -8.90 12.89
CA VAL A 170 13.87 -8.77 14.35
C VAL A 170 12.84 -9.76 14.92
N GLY A 171 11.69 -9.91 14.27
CA GLY A 171 10.66 -10.87 14.67
C GLY A 171 11.17 -12.31 14.70
N GLU A 172 11.94 -12.72 13.68
CA GLU A 172 12.56 -14.04 13.62
C GLU A 172 13.57 -14.26 14.75
N LEU A 173 14.44 -13.29 15.02
CA LEU A 173 15.39 -13.35 16.13
C LEU A 173 14.70 -13.54 17.48
N LEU A 174 13.61 -12.81 17.73
CA LEU A 174 12.82 -12.93 18.95
C LEU A 174 12.21 -14.32 19.11
N VAL A 175 11.70 -14.91 18.02
CA VAL A 175 11.18 -16.29 18.03
C VAL A 175 12.29 -17.30 18.36
N LEU A 176 13.48 -17.13 17.76
CA LEU A 176 14.63 -17.99 18.04
C LEU A 176 15.12 -17.88 19.48
N TYR A 177 15.15 -16.67 20.03
CA TYR A 177 15.47 -16.42 21.45
C TYR A 177 14.54 -17.21 22.37
N ARG A 178 13.23 -17.16 22.12
CA ARG A 178 12.23 -17.90 22.92
C ARG A 178 12.41 -19.41 22.82
N LYS A 179 12.68 -19.95 21.62
CA LYS A 179 12.94 -21.39 21.43
C LYS A 179 14.16 -21.86 22.22
N LYS A 180 15.25 -21.08 22.21
CA LYS A 180 16.43 -21.41 23.02
C LYS A 180 16.09 -21.42 24.51
N LYS A 181 15.37 -20.41 25.01
CA LYS A 181 14.97 -20.35 26.42
C LYS A 181 14.03 -21.48 26.86
N ALA A 182 13.23 -22.03 25.95
CA ALA A 182 12.35 -23.16 26.25
C ALA A 182 13.06 -24.53 26.25
N ASN A 183 14.25 -24.60 25.65
CA ASN A 183 15.07 -25.81 25.57
C ASN A 183 16.16 -25.88 26.66
N TYR A 184 16.21 -24.89 27.56
CA TYR A 184 17.03 -24.84 28.77
C TYR A 184 16.10 -24.83 29.98
#